data_AF-R4KDC6-F1
#
_entry.id   AF-R4KDC6-F1
#
_cell.length_a   1.000
_cell.length_b   1.000
_cell.length_c   1.000
_cell.angle_alpha   90.00
_cell.angle_beta   90.00
_cell.angle_gamma   90.00
#
_symmetry.space_group_name_H-M   'P 1'
#
loop_
_entity.id
_entity.type
_entity.pdbx_description
1 polymer ?
#
loop_
_entity_poly.entity_id
_entity_poly.type
_entity_poly.pdbx_seq_one_letter_code
_entity_poly.pdbx_strand_id
1 'polypeptide(L)'
;MTFKELLKTVTFDDVWTELDKEYSLKDEAFEAYLRVFNQLEELTPEPNHDGFRLAVVKVEDEFKPGKFVYDVFGIKSEDKEHYALEMLPWKEWLSLIVVEKCTETYGSATVVAHSLYELTFFGYDAVDVEAGIEKEFEILKERQEEIENDTAKYVSWDELCKELGYVDDLTEEEKELERKQFKRIMAENKRVYEMLLS
;
A
#
# COMPACT_ATOMS: atom_id res chain seq x y z
N MET A 1 15.08 -12.63 1.94
CA MET A 1 15.78 -11.52 2.61
C MET A 1 14.74 -10.64 3.32
N THR A 2 15.11 -9.98 4.40
CA THR A 2 14.24 -8.96 5.02
C THR A 2 14.25 -7.67 4.20
N PHE A 3 13.29 -6.79 4.43
CA PHE A 3 13.28 -5.48 3.81
C PHE A 3 14.52 -4.65 4.19
N LYS A 4 14.99 -4.75 5.45
CA LYS A 4 16.26 -4.13 5.89
C LYS A 4 17.46 -4.65 5.10
N GLU A 5 17.50 -5.93 4.81
CA GLU A 5 18.56 -6.52 3.98
C GLU A 5 18.46 -6.04 2.53
N LEU A 6 17.26 -5.95 1.98
CA LEU A 6 17.03 -5.46 0.61
C LEU A 6 17.49 -4.00 0.45
N LEU A 7 17.22 -3.13 1.42
CA LEU A 7 17.66 -1.72 1.41
C LEU A 7 19.18 -1.61 1.23
N LYS A 8 19.96 -2.52 1.81
CA LYS A 8 21.43 -2.54 1.70
C LYS A 8 21.93 -2.98 0.31
N THR A 9 21.05 -3.43 -0.58
CA THR A 9 21.41 -3.89 -1.92
C THR A 9 21.20 -2.83 -3.01
N VAL A 10 20.65 -1.67 -2.66
CA VAL A 10 20.30 -0.60 -3.61
C VAL A 10 20.96 0.72 -3.21
N THR A 11 21.05 1.64 -4.17
CA THR A 11 21.39 3.04 -3.89
C THR A 11 20.12 3.89 -3.90
N PHE A 12 20.11 5.00 -3.16
CA PHE A 12 18.95 5.89 -3.17
C PHE A 12 18.67 6.47 -4.57
N ASP A 13 19.70 6.75 -5.37
CA ASP A 13 19.52 7.28 -6.73
C ASP A 13 18.76 6.30 -7.65
N ASP A 14 19.04 5.00 -7.55
CA ASP A 14 18.31 3.97 -8.29
C ASP A 14 16.85 3.88 -7.83
N VAL A 15 16.62 3.97 -6.51
CA VAL A 15 15.28 3.96 -5.92
C VAL A 15 14.49 5.19 -6.33
N TRP A 16 15.10 6.37 -6.28
CA TRP A 16 14.50 7.63 -6.68
C TRP A 16 14.10 7.63 -8.15
N THR A 17 14.95 7.06 -9.02
CA THR A 17 14.65 6.94 -10.45
C THR A 17 13.34 6.19 -10.70
N GLU A 18 13.06 5.13 -9.94
CA GLU A 18 11.79 4.39 -10.04
C GLU A 18 10.61 5.15 -9.41
N LEU A 19 10.82 5.82 -8.26
CA LEU A 19 9.79 6.65 -7.62
C LEU A 19 9.31 7.80 -8.52
N ASP A 20 10.25 8.58 -9.06
CA ASP A 20 9.94 9.75 -9.89
C ASP A 20 9.21 9.35 -11.17
N LYS A 21 9.66 8.26 -11.79
CA LYS A 21 9.06 7.67 -12.99
C LYS A 21 7.60 7.26 -12.79
N GLU A 22 7.28 6.63 -11.66
CA GLU A 22 5.95 6.02 -11.45
C GLU A 22 4.95 6.98 -10.78
N TYR A 23 5.41 7.90 -9.94
CA TYR A 23 4.51 8.74 -9.11
C TYR A 23 4.53 10.23 -9.44
N SER A 24 5.35 10.70 -10.39
CA SER A 24 5.40 12.11 -10.82
C SER A 24 5.45 13.08 -9.63
N LEU A 25 6.39 12.83 -8.73
CA LEU A 25 6.49 13.53 -7.45
C LEU A 25 6.94 14.99 -7.66
N LYS A 26 6.62 15.86 -6.69
CA LYS A 26 7.06 17.27 -6.72
C LYS A 26 8.55 17.38 -6.42
N ASP A 27 9.19 18.47 -6.85
CA ASP A 27 10.62 18.73 -6.67
C ASP A 27 11.11 18.55 -5.22
N GLU A 28 10.28 18.92 -4.22
CA GLU A 28 10.65 18.78 -2.80
C GLU A 28 10.60 17.33 -2.28
N ALA A 29 10.02 16.40 -3.03
CA ALA A 29 9.87 15.02 -2.60
C ALA A 29 11.20 14.26 -2.57
N PHE A 30 12.18 14.60 -3.41
CA PHE A 30 13.50 13.96 -3.40
C PHE A 30 14.11 13.98 -2.00
N GLU A 31 14.17 15.17 -1.39
CA GLU A 31 14.75 15.37 -0.06
C GLU A 31 13.93 14.68 1.03
N ALA A 32 12.61 14.59 0.87
CA ALA A 32 11.75 13.86 1.80
C ALA A 32 12.06 12.36 1.77
N TYR A 33 12.05 11.75 0.59
CA TYR A 33 12.35 10.32 0.44
C TYR A 33 13.79 9.97 0.78
N LEU A 34 14.76 10.86 0.51
CA LEU A 34 16.15 10.66 0.92
C LEU A 34 16.26 10.59 2.46
N ARG A 35 15.55 11.47 3.17
CA ARG A 35 15.48 11.41 4.64
C ARG A 35 14.81 10.14 5.12
N VAL A 36 13.74 9.68 4.46
CA VAL A 36 13.09 8.40 4.81
C VAL A 36 14.05 7.24 4.63
N PHE A 37 14.72 7.16 3.49
CA PHE A 37 15.70 6.11 3.19
C PHE A 37 16.81 6.05 4.25
N ASN A 38 17.38 7.21 4.60
CA ASN A 38 18.42 7.29 5.63
C ASN A 38 17.90 6.91 7.03
N GLN A 39 16.70 7.34 7.41
CA GLN A 39 16.07 6.92 8.67
C GLN A 39 15.90 5.40 8.73
N LEU A 40 15.42 4.79 7.64
CA LEU A 40 15.26 3.34 7.53
C LEU A 40 16.59 2.60 7.64
N GLU A 41 17.70 3.16 7.19
CA GLU A 41 19.05 2.60 7.38
C GLU A 41 19.51 2.63 8.84
N GLU A 42 19.13 3.64 9.61
CA GLU A 42 19.52 3.82 11.01
C GLU A 42 18.64 3.03 11.99
N LEU A 43 17.35 2.84 11.65
CA LEU A 43 16.40 2.16 12.52
C LEU A 43 16.79 0.70 12.79
N THR A 44 16.63 0.28 14.04
CA THR A 44 16.76 -1.13 14.43
C THR A 44 15.43 -1.83 14.17
N PRO A 45 15.41 -2.93 13.40
CA PRO A 45 14.18 -3.65 13.12
C PRO A 45 13.56 -4.26 14.39
N GLU A 46 12.24 -4.20 14.48
CA GLU A 46 11.47 -4.96 15.47
C GLU A 46 11.05 -6.32 14.90
N PRO A 47 10.86 -7.36 15.72
CA PRO A 47 10.56 -8.69 15.20
C PRO A 47 9.21 -8.73 14.47
N ASN A 48 9.19 -9.39 13.32
CA ASN A 48 7.98 -9.69 12.56
C ASN A 48 7.16 -10.77 13.27
N HIS A 49 6.41 -10.38 14.30
CA HIS A 49 5.64 -11.31 15.14
C HIS A 49 4.47 -11.97 14.39
N ASP A 50 3.90 -11.25 13.42
CA ASP A 50 2.73 -11.68 12.68
C ASP A 50 3.05 -12.52 11.44
N GLY A 51 4.33 -12.74 11.14
CA GLY A 51 4.79 -13.58 10.04
C GLY A 51 4.48 -13.02 8.65
N PHE A 52 4.31 -11.71 8.54
CA PHE A 52 4.01 -11.06 7.26
C PHE A 52 5.17 -11.15 6.28
N ARG A 53 4.85 -11.35 5.01
CA ARG A 53 5.79 -11.24 3.90
C ARG A 53 5.38 -10.05 3.04
N LEU A 54 6.35 -9.25 2.63
CA LEU A 54 6.15 -8.08 1.78
C LEU A 54 6.12 -8.50 0.31
N ALA A 55 5.00 -8.24 -0.35
CA ALA A 55 4.82 -8.40 -1.78
C ALA A 55 4.67 -7.04 -2.46
N VAL A 56 5.26 -6.92 -3.64
CA VAL A 56 5.09 -5.77 -4.54
C VAL A 56 4.71 -6.34 -5.91
N VAL A 57 3.53 -5.99 -6.41
CA VAL A 57 2.95 -6.61 -7.61
C VAL A 57 2.41 -5.55 -8.56
N LYS A 58 2.86 -5.58 -9.82
CA LYS A 58 2.32 -4.70 -10.86
C LYS A 58 1.02 -5.28 -11.42
N VAL A 59 -0.08 -4.55 -11.26
CA VAL A 59 -1.44 -4.95 -11.67
C VAL A 59 -2.10 -3.89 -12.54
N GLU A 60 -3.12 -4.25 -13.31
CA GLU A 60 -3.94 -3.26 -14.01
C GLU A 60 -4.84 -2.54 -13.00
N ASP A 61 -4.91 -1.21 -13.10
CA ASP A 61 -5.72 -0.34 -12.24
C ASP A 61 -7.22 -0.59 -12.50
N GLU A 62 -7.91 -1.04 -11.46
CA GLU A 62 -9.33 -1.39 -11.48
C GLU A 62 -10.24 -0.20 -11.82
N PHE A 63 -9.77 1.02 -11.53
CA PHE A 63 -10.49 2.27 -11.79
C PHE A 63 -10.05 2.95 -13.09
N LYS A 64 -8.92 2.53 -13.68
CA LYS A 64 -8.37 3.10 -14.92
C LYS A 64 -7.90 2.00 -15.87
N PRO A 65 -8.82 1.35 -16.60
CA PRO A 65 -8.47 0.29 -17.54
C PRO A 65 -7.33 0.67 -18.49
N GLY A 66 -6.36 -0.23 -18.65
CA GLY A 66 -5.16 -0.07 -19.45
C GLY A 66 -4.02 0.69 -18.76
N LYS A 67 -4.24 1.19 -17.54
CA LYS A 67 -3.16 1.71 -16.67
C LYS A 67 -2.73 0.63 -15.70
N PHE A 68 -1.45 0.67 -15.31
CA PHE A 68 -0.88 -0.29 -14.39
C PHE A 68 -0.33 0.45 -13.18
N VAL A 69 -0.55 -0.13 -12.00
CA VAL A 69 -0.08 0.37 -10.72
C VAL A 69 0.67 -0.73 -9.98
N TYR A 70 1.44 -0.36 -8.97
CA TYR A 70 2.05 -1.32 -8.06
C TYR A 70 1.21 -1.41 -6.80
N ASP A 71 0.73 -2.62 -6.52
CA ASP A 71 0.09 -3.01 -5.29
C ASP A 71 1.16 -3.50 -4.30
N VAL A 72 1.18 -2.95 -3.10
CA VAL A 72 2.16 -3.23 -2.05
C VAL A 72 1.41 -3.72 -0.83
N PHE A 73 1.63 -4.98 -0.45
CA PHE A 73 0.81 -5.61 0.59
C PHE A 73 1.57 -6.70 1.34
N GLY A 74 1.07 -6.98 2.53
CA GLY A 74 1.46 -8.11 3.37
C GLY A 74 0.68 -9.36 2.99
N ILE A 75 1.35 -10.50 3.04
CA ILE A 75 0.70 -11.82 3.01
C ILE A 75 1.15 -12.65 4.20
N LYS A 76 0.28 -13.52 4.68
CA LYS A 76 0.60 -14.57 5.66
C LYS A 76 0.56 -15.93 4.99
N SER A 77 1.32 -16.90 5.51
CA SER A 77 1.28 -18.28 5.01
C SER A 77 -0.02 -19.01 5.33
N GLU A 78 -0.80 -18.49 6.29
CA GLU A 78 -1.96 -19.17 6.88
C GLU A 78 -3.28 -18.86 6.15
N ASP A 79 -3.31 -17.81 5.33
CA ASP A 79 -4.48 -17.41 4.55
C ASP A 79 -4.09 -16.94 3.14
N LYS A 80 -5.07 -16.42 2.40
CA LYS A 80 -4.90 -15.91 1.03
C LYS A 80 -5.26 -14.43 0.94
N GLU A 81 -5.29 -13.75 2.07
CA GLU A 81 -5.68 -12.36 2.16
C GLU A 81 -4.47 -11.46 1.89
N HIS A 82 -4.74 -10.28 1.35
CA HIS A 82 -3.76 -9.23 1.17
C HIS A 82 -4.01 -8.17 2.24
N TYR A 83 -2.96 -7.80 2.95
CA TYR A 83 -3.03 -6.87 4.08
C TYR A 83 -2.34 -5.57 3.72
N ALA A 84 -3.04 -4.46 3.94
CA ALA A 84 -2.45 -3.14 3.88
C ALA A 84 -1.36 -3.03 4.97
N LEU A 85 -0.23 -2.40 4.66
CA LEU A 85 0.97 -2.37 5.51
C LEU A 85 1.26 -0.98 6.09
N GLU A 86 0.58 0.06 5.62
CA GLU A 86 0.75 1.46 6.01
C GLU A 86 0.49 1.71 7.51
N MET A 87 -0.27 0.83 8.16
CA MET A 87 -0.54 0.86 9.60
C MET A 87 0.56 0.19 10.45
N LEU A 88 1.61 -0.36 9.83
CA LEU A 88 2.74 -0.92 10.57
C LEU A 88 3.81 0.16 10.83
N PRO A 89 4.35 0.24 12.05
CA PRO A 89 5.54 1.06 12.33
C PRO A 89 6.69 0.69 11.39
N TRP A 90 7.50 1.66 11.00
CA TRP A 90 8.61 1.42 10.08
C TRP A 90 9.64 0.40 10.61
N LYS A 91 9.78 0.28 11.94
CA LYS A 91 10.65 -0.73 12.54
C LYS A 91 10.18 -2.16 12.26
N GLU A 92 8.87 -2.38 12.14
CA GLU A 92 8.29 -3.67 11.77
C GLU A 92 8.42 -3.93 10.26
N TRP A 93 8.24 -2.90 9.42
CA TRP A 93 8.50 -2.99 7.98
C TRP A 93 9.88 -3.58 7.67
N LEU A 94 10.89 -3.16 8.42
CA LEU A 94 12.28 -3.59 8.24
C LEU A 94 12.51 -5.09 8.46
N SER A 95 11.63 -5.78 9.19
CA SER A 95 11.71 -7.23 9.43
C SER A 95 10.79 -8.07 8.54
N LEU A 96 9.98 -7.42 7.70
CA LEU A 96 9.16 -8.12 6.70
C LEU A 96 10.05 -8.91 5.74
N ILE A 97 9.68 -10.17 5.49
CA ILE A 97 10.38 -11.00 4.51
C ILE A 97 9.87 -10.64 3.12
N VAL A 98 10.76 -10.14 2.26
CA VAL A 98 10.40 -9.79 0.89
C VAL A 98 10.18 -11.07 0.09
N VAL A 99 9.07 -11.11 -0.66
CA VAL A 99 8.80 -12.18 -1.63
C VAL A 99 9.86 -12.13 -2.73
N GLU A 100 10.70 -13.17 -2.80
CA GLU A 100 11.87 -13.23 -3.69
C GLU A 100 11.50 -12.98 -5.16
N LYS A 101 10.39 -13.56 -5.60
CA LYS A 101 9.92 -13.43 -6.98
C LYS A 101 9.58 -11.99 -7.38
N CYS A 102 9.20 -11.13 -6.43
CA CYS A 102 9.02 -9.70 -6.70
C CYS A 102 10.36 -9.05 -7.06
N THR A 103 11.43 -9.35 -6.31
CA THR A 103 12.76 -8.83 -6.61
C THR A 103 13.37 -9.43 -7.87
N GLU A 104 13.10 -10.70 -8.19
CA GLU A 104 13.52 -11.33 -9.44
C GLU A 104 12.81 -10.73 -10.66
N THR A 105 11.52 -10.41 -10.52
CA THR A 105 10.69 -9.91 -11.63
C THR A 105 10.91 -8.42 -11.88
N TYR A 106 11.02 -7.62 -10.82
CA TYR A 106 11.01 -6.16 -10.91
C TYR A 106 12.37 -5.52 -10.59
N GLY A 107 13.28 -6.25 -9.97
CA GLY A 107 14.54 -5.71 -9.45
C GLY A 107 14.38 -5.08 -8.06
N SER A 108 15.47 -5.07 -7.30
CA SER A 108 15.50 -4.57 -5.92
C SER A 108 15.12 -3.10 -5.80
N ALA A 109 15.62 -2.24 -6.69
CA ALA A 109 15.34 -0.79 -6.64
C ALA A 109 13.84 -0.50 -6.81
N THR A 110 13.18 -1.16 -7.76
CA THR A 110 11.74 -1.06 -7.98
C THR A 110 10.94 -1.51 -6.76
N VAL A 111 11.28 -2.67 -6.18
CA VAL A 111 10.60 -3.17 -4.97
C VAL A 111 10.76 -2.19 -3.80
N VAL A 112 11.97 -1.67 -3.59
CA VAL A 112 12.20 -0.65 -2.55
C VAL A 112 11.43 0.63 -2.83
N ALA A 113 11.43 1.13 -4.07
CA ALA A 113 10.72 2.35 -4.45
C ALA A 113 9.23 2.29 -4.11
N HIS A 114 8.53 1.24 -4.54
CA HIS A 114 7.10 1.09 -4.24
C HIS A 114 6.84 0.85 -2.76
N SER A 115 7.73 0.12 -2.07
CA SER A 115 7.63 -0.04 -0.62
C SER A 115 7.78 1.30 0.11
N LEU A 116 8.69 2.18 -0.32
CA LEU A 116 8.83 3.52 0.26
C LEU A 116 7.60 4.36 0.02
N TYR A 117 7.04 4.34 -1.19
CA TYR A 117 5.82 5.07 -1.49
C TYR A 117 4.69 4.69 -0.52
N GLU A 118 4.45 3.38 -0.37
CA GLU A 118 3.44 2.83 0.56
C GLU A 118 3.73 3.18 2.03
N LEU A 119 4.96 2.94 2.48
CA LEU A 119 5.42 3.19 3.85
C LEU A 119 5.29 4.66 4.27
N THR A 120 5.33 5.59 3.30
CA THR A 120 5.20 7.03 3.55
C THR A 120 3.78 7.57 3.55
N PHE A 121 2.75 6.71 3.51
CA PHE A 121 1.34 7.11 3.48
C PHE A 121 0.98 8.09 4.61
N PHE A 122 1.44 7.83 5.83
CA PHE A 122 1.19 8.67 7.01
C PHE A 122 2.19 9.83 7.18
N GLY A 123 3.27 9.89 6.40
CA GLY A 123 4.29 10.93 6.51
C GLY A 123 5.71 10.48 6.19
N TYR A 124 6.67 11.36 6.46
CA TYR A 124 8.09 11.22 6.08
C TYR A 124 9.07 11.21 7.27
N ASP A 125 8.56 11.08 8.49
CA ASP A 125 9.35 10.95 9.72
C ASP A 125 8.85 9.76 10.54
N ALA A 126 9.77 8.89 10.95
CA ALA A 126 9.42 7.62 11.58
C ALA A 126 8.65 7.82 12.90
N VAL A 127 9.02 8.84 13.69
CA VAL A 127 8.42 9.10 15.00
C VAL A 127 7.02 9.69 14.82
N ASP A 128 6.87 10.64 13.90
CA ASP A 128 5.57 11.23 13.61
C ASP A 128 4.60 10.22 12.98
N VAL A 129 5.10 9.32 12.13
CA VAL A 129 4.31 8.24 11.54
C VAL A 129 3.85 7.25 12.60
N GLU A 130 4.73 6.80 13.49
CA GLU A 130 4.37 5.88 14.58
C GLU A 130 3.29 6.49 15.49
N ALA A 131 3.43 7.77 15.86
CA ALA A 131 2.41 8.50 16.61
C ALA A 131 1.09 8.69 15.84
N GLY A 132 1.16 8.89 14.51
CA GLY A 132 -0.01 8.98 13.64
C GLY A 132 -0.79 7.68 13.58
N ILE A 133 -0.08 6.55 13.43
CA ILE A 133 -0.64 5.20 13.44
C ILE A 133 -1.34 4.92 14.79
N GLU A 134 -0.68 5.18 15.92
CA GLU A 134 -1.28 4.98 17.25
C GLU A 134 -2.59 5.76 17.42
N LYS A 135 -2.60 7.02 16.98
CA LYS A 135 -3.79 7.87 17.04
C LYS A 135 -4.92 7.32 16.17
N GLU A 136 -4.60 6.83 14.98
CA GLU A 136 -5.59 6.27 14.07
C GLU A 136 -6.18 4.97 14.64
N PHE A 137 -5.36 4.11 15.26
CA PHE A 137 -5.83 2.92 15.97
C PHE A 137 -6.83 3.24 17.09
N GLU A 138 -6.57 4.28 17.89
CA GLU A 138 -7.51 4.71 18.92
C GLU A 138 -8.84 5.19 18.31
N ILE A 139 -8.79 5.94 17.21
CA ILE A 139 -10.02 6.36 16.48
C ILE A 139 -10.79 5.14 15.99
N LEU A 140 -10.11 4.19 15.34
CA LEU A 140 -10.74 2.98 14.81
C LEU A 140 -11.36 2.12 15.90
N LYS A 141 -10.70 2.02 17.06
CA LYS A 141 -11.23 1.32 18.22
C LYS A 141 -12.48 2.00 18.78
N GLU A 142 -12.48 3.33 18.90
CA GLU A 142 -13.69 4.07 19.27
C GLU A 142 -14.83 3.83 18.27
N ARG A 143 -14.54 3.84 16.96
CA ARG A 143 -15.56 3.53 15.94
C ARG A 143 -16.11 2.12 16.07
N GLN A 144 -15.25 1.14 16.33
CA GLN A 144 -15.67 -0.23 16.55
C GLN A 144 -16.60 -0.33 17.77
N GLU A 145 -16.24 0.31 18.88
CA GLU A 145 -17.08 0.35 20.09
C GLU A 145 -18.42 1.05 19.83
N GLU A 146 -18.47 2.11 19.04
CA GLU A 146 -19.72 2.78 18.64
C GLU A 146 -20.64 1.82 17.86
N ILE A 147 -20.08 1.01 16.95
CA ILE A 147 -20.83 0.04 16.16
C ILE A 147 -21.34 -1.11 17.03
N GLU A 148 -20.46 -1.71 17.85
CA GLU A 148 -20.80 -2.85 18.71
C GLU A 148 -21.86 -2.49 19.77
N ASN A 149 -21.85 -1.24 20.24
CA ASN A 149 -22.82 -0.74 21.23
C ASN A 149 -24.08 -0.11 20.60
N ASP A 150 -24.23 -0.14 19.27
CA ASP A 150 -25.35 0.48 18.54
C ASP A 150 -25.51 1.98 18.83
N THR A 151 -24.40 2.68 19.11
CA THR A 151 -24.36 4.14 19.33
C THR A 151 -23.80 4.89 18.13
N ALA A 152 -23.26 4.17 17.15
CA ALA A 152 -22.78 4.72 15.88
C ALA A 152 -23.88 5.48 15.15
N LYS A 153 -23.51 6.63 14.59
CA LYS A 153 -24.40 7.44 13.75
C LYS A 153 -24.13 7.12 12.29
N TYR A 154 -25.16 6.67 11.59
CA TYR A 154 -25.10 6.36 10.17
C TYR A 154 -25.83 7.43 9.38
N VAL A 155 -25.33 7.70 8.16
CA VAL A 155 -26.05 8.44 7.13
C VAL A 155 -26.37 7.49 5.98
N SER A 156 -27.45 7.77 5.26
CA SER A 156 -27.76 7.00 4.06
C SER A 156 -26.76 7.32 2.94
N TRP A 157 -26.58 6.38 2.01
CA TRP A 157 -25.76 6.63 0.82
C TRP A 157 -26.23 7.86 0.04
N ASP A 158 -27.55 8.04 -0.11
CA ASP A 158 -28.13 9.18 -0.83
C ASP A 158 -27.84 10.52 -0.15
N GLU A 159 -27.87 10.54 1.19
CA GLU A 159 -27.54 11.72 1.99
C GLU A 159 -26.05 12.07 1.86
N LEU A 160 -25.18 11.07 2.00
CA LEU A 160 -23.73 11.24 1.80
C LEU A 160 -23.41 11.78 0.41
N CYS A 161 -23.99 11.20 -0.65
CA CYS A 161 -23.79 11.67 -2.02
C CYS A 161 -24.19 13.14 -2.16
N LYS A 162 -25.35 13.51 -1.61
CA LYS A 162 -25.83 14.90 -1.65
C LYS A 162 -24.90 15.86 -0.91
N GLU A 163 -24.39 15.48 0.25
CA GLU A 163 -23.45 16.30 1.03
C GLU A 163 -22.12 16.50 0.30
N LEU A 164 -21.59 15.45 -0.32
CA LEU A 164 -20.36 15.51 -1.11
C LEU A 164 -20.54 16.16 -2.49
N GLY A 165 -21.78 16.44 -2.89
CA GLY A 165 -22.10 16.92 -4.23
C GLY A 165 -21.83 15.87 -5.32
N TYR A 166 -21.78 14.60 -4.95
CA TYR A 166 -21.61 13.49 -5.87
C TYR A 166 -22.93 13.20 -6.59
N VAL A 167 -22.87 13.17 -7.92
CA VAL A 167 -23.98 12.80 -8.79
C VAL A 167 -23.48 11.71 -9.73
N ASP A 168 -24.10 10.54 -9.65
CA ASP A 168 -23.86 9.43 -10.59
C ASP A 168 -24.65 9.70 -11.87
N ASP A 169 -23.95 10.16 -12.91
CA ASP A 169 -24.49 10.49 -14.23
C ASP A 169 -24.32 9.35 -15.25
N LEU A 170 -23.77 8.20 -14.83
CA LEU A 170 -23.56 7.05 -15.69
C LEU A 170 -24.90 6.40 -16.04
N THR A 171 -25.05 6.09 -17.33
CA THR A 171 -26.14 5.26 -17.83
C THR A 171 -26.01 3.81 -17.35
N GLU A 172 -27.11 3.06 -17.34
CA GLU A 172 -27.07 1.63 -17.00
C GLU A 172 -26.17 0.81 -17.94
N GLU A 173 -26.03 1.24 -19.21
CA GLU A 173 -25.13 0.63 -20.18
C GLU A 173 -23.66 0.88 -19.81
N GLU A 174 -23.31 2.10 -19.41
CA GLU A 174 -21.97 2.46 -18.94
C GLU A 174 -21.62 1.70 -17.66
N LYS A 175 -22.54 1.65 -16.69
CA LYS A 175 -22.35 0.87 -15.45
C LYS A 175 -22.15 -0.61 -15.74
N GLU A 176 -22.88 -1.17 -16.70
CA GLU A 176 -22.69 -2.58 -17.10
C GLU A 176 -21.35 -2.80 -17.81
N LEU A 177 -20.90 -1.84 -18.60
CA LEU A 177 -19.59 -1.88 -19.23
C LEU A 177 -18.47 -1.84 -18.17
N GLU A 178 -18.56 -0.93 -17.20
CA GLU A 178 -17.61 -0.83 -16.08
C GLU A 178 -17.57 -2.12 -15.27
N ARG A 179 -18.73 -2.69 -14.91
CA ARG A 179 -18.80 -3.99 -14.21
C ARG A 179 -18.11 -5.12 -14.98
N LYS A 180 -18.26 -5.14 -16.31
CA LYS A 180 -17.60 -6.16 -17.16
C LYS A 180 -16.09 -5.94 -17.21
N GLN A 181 -15.65 -4.69 -17.34
CA GLN A 181 -14.23 -4.33 -17.34
C GLN A 181 -13.57 -4.68 -16.01
N PHE A 182 -14.18 -4.27 -14.90
CA PHE A 182 -13.74 -4.61 -13.54
C PHE A 182 -13.56 -6.13 -13.37
N LYS A 183 -14.57 -6.92 -13.74
CA LYS A 183 -14.49 -8.40 -13.65
C LYS A 183 -13.35 -8.99 -14.48
N ARG A 184 -13.08 -8.43 -15.67
CA ARG A 184 -11.96 -8.86 -16.52
C ARG A 184 -10.63 -8.55 -15.82
N ILE A 185 -10.45 -7.31 -15.37
CA ILE A 185 -9.25 -6.83 -14.67
C ILE A 185 -8.98 -7.69 -13.43
N MET A 186 -9.98 -7.92 -12.57
CA MET A 186 -9.84 -8.77 -11.38
C MET A 186 -9.37 -10.19 -11.73
N ALA A 187 -9.90 -10.78 -12.81
CA ALA A 187 -9.50 -12.12 -13.22
C ALA A 187 -8.07 -12.17 -13.79
N GLU A 188 -7.62 -11.10 -14.44
CA GLU A 188 -6.26 -10.95 -14.96
C GLU A 188 -5.26 -10.69 -13.83
N ASN A 189 -5.55 -9.73 -12.95
CA ASN A 189 -4.76 -9.41 -11.76
C ASN A 189 -4.60 -10.64 -10.84
N LYS A 190 -5.67 -11.41 -10.64
CA LYS A 190 -5.60 -12.68 -9.89
C LYS A 190 -4.53 -13.64 -10.40
N ARG A 191 -4.37 -13.76 -11.73
CA ARG A 191 -3.34 -14.62 -12.32
C ARG A 191 -1.94 -14.08 -12.07
N VAL A 192 -1.78 -12.75 -12.07
CA VAL A 192 -0.50 -12.10 -11.75
C VAL A 192 -0.11 -12.36 -10.30
N TYR A 193 -1.05 -12.19 -9.36
CA TYR A 193 -0.81 -12.54 -7.95
C TYR A 193 -0.45 -14.01 -7.80
N GLU A 194 -1.24 -14.93 -8.37
CA GLU A 194 -0.96 -16.37 -8.30
C GLU A 194 0.43 -16.73 -8.86
N MET A 195 0.87 -16.05 -9.92
CA MET A 195 2.20 -16.27 -10.50
C MET A 195 3.33 -15.79 -9.59
N LEU A 196 3.17 -14.67 -8.88
CA LEU A 196 4.23 -14.08 -8.07
C LEU A 196 4.28 -14.63 -6.64
N LEU A 197 3.13 -15.03 -6.10
CA LEU A 197 3.00 -15.45 -4.71
C LEU A 197 3.12 -16.98 -4.52
N SER A 198 3.09 -17.76 -5.62
CA SER A 198 3.37 -19.21 -5.63
C SER A 198 4.83 -19.53 -5.37
#